data_AF-A0A7C3TE88-F1
#
_entry.id   AF-A0A7C3TE88-F1
#
_cell.length_a   1.000
_cell.length_b   1.000
_cell.length_c   1.000
_cell.angle_alpha   90.00
_cell.angle_beta   90.00
_cell.angle_gamma   90.00
#
_symmetry.space_group_name_H-M   'P 1'
#
loop_
_entity.id
_entity.type
_entity.pdbx_description
1 polymer ?
#
loop_
_entity_poly.entity_id
_entity_poly.type
_entity_poly.pdbx_seq_one_letter_code
_entity_poly.pdbx_strand_id
1 'polypeptide(L)'
;MGGGTREAQYKSRFGLGSPTDTYGMQCSKSNPLERLQIGDYLVERDGTGYTLKKGGLTLGTYKEAILLLSDRALFKLDKGMLLEVSPKGIRNILSPTKAGIIGFISSDGSLQYSTIKRRYRVGFGSTSDELLEKFNEFMKEVYGIPLRIYQRKDRRHFFELVKGSKEMAQDLDNYTTKAKGEWNVPFEYLDKESARMFLKCFMSGDGSIGLYKSRGKKNPVLRVKFISINRKGLEEIAMLLRNYFSINSTIHVMDGWGGFELYVIGQDGKIRFIKEIGSFKKEHMQTIDKVLKGSDKDQKS
;
A
#
# COMPACT_ATOMS: atom_id res chain seq x y z
N MET A 1 -19.05 -22.84 -26.32
CA MET A 1 -17.97 -23.22 -27.23
C MET A 1 -17.48 -21.95 -27.91
N GLY A 2 -16.20 -21.61 -27.75
CA GLY A 2 -15.58 -20.45 -28.39
C GLY A 2 -14.19 -20.85 -28.86
N GLY A 3 -14.10 -21.34 -30.08
CA GLY A 3 -12.86 -21.71 -30.74
C GLY A 3 -12.20 -20.47 -31.32
N GLY A 4 -11.29 -19.86 -30.56
CA GLY A 4 -10.34 -18.88 -31.08
C GLY A 4 -8.95 -19.50 -31.05
N THR A 5 -8.26 -19.52 -32.18
CA THR A 5 -6.88 -20.03 -32.27
C THR A 5 -5.93 -19.16 -31.45
N ARG A 6 -4.88 -19.76 -30.89
CA ARG A 6 -3.87 -19.10 -30.03
C ARG A 6 -3.19 -17.92 -30.74
N GLU A 7 -3.07 -17.99 -32.06
CA GLU A 7 -2.59 -16.91 -32.93
C GLU A 7 -3.50 -15.67 -32.93
N ALA A 8 -4.83 -15.86 -32.94
CA ALA A 8 -5.77 -14.74 -32.93
C ALA A 8 -5.70 -13.96 -31.60
N GLN A 9 -5.46 -14.65 -30.48
CA GLN A 9 -5.27 -14.03 -29.17
C GLN A 9 -3.91 -13.32 -29.05
N TYR A 10 -2.88 -13.79 -29.75
CA TYR A 10 -1.56 -13.14 -29.77
C TYR A 10 -1.59 -11.85 -30.59
N LYS A 11 -2.23 -11.87 -31.77
CA LYS A 11 -2.43 -10.67 -32.59
C LYS A 11 -3.28 -9.60 -31.89
N SER A 12 -4.28 -9.99 -31.09
CA SER A 12 -5.10 -9.01 -30.35
C SER A 12 -4.40 -8.39 -29.14
N ARG A 13 -3.32 -9.00 -28.62
CA ARG A 13 -2.57 -8.48 -27.46
C ARG A 13 -1.42 -7.54 -27.84
N PHE A 14 -0.92 -7.63 -29.06
CA PHE A 14 0.24 -6.86 -29.52
C PHE A 14 -0.01 -6.06 -30.80
N GLY A 15 -1.20 -6.15 -31.40
CA GLY A 15 -1.54 -5.46 -32.64
C GLY A 15 -2.22 -4.11 -32.43
N LEU A 16 -1.49 -3.09 -31.98
CA LEU A 16 -1.79 -1.67 -32.25
C LEU A 16 -0.50 -0.85 -32.20
N GLY A 17 0.38 -1.15 -33.15
CA GLY A 17 1.46 -0.28 -33.57
C GLY A 17 1.82 -0.67 -34.99
N SER A 18 1.20 -0.03 -35.98
CA SER A 18 1.64 -0.15 -37.38
C SER A 18 3.11 0.28 -37.43
N PRO A 19 4.04 -0.53 -37.97
CA PRO A 19 5.40 -0.07 -38.19
C PRO A 19 5.32 1.09 -39.18
N THR A 20 5.56 2.30 -38.70
CA THR A 20 5.75 3.45 -39.55
C THR A 20 7.15 3.31 -40.12
N ASP A 21 7.23 2.91 -41.39
CA ASP A 21 8.46 2.91 -42.16
C ASP A 21 8.98 4.35 -42.22
N THR A 22 9.89 4.69 -41.32
CA THR A 22 10.60 5.97 -41.27
C THR A 22 11.97 5.83 -41.92
N TYR A 23 12.03 5.11 -43.04
CA TYR A 23 13.20 5.09 -43.90
C TYR A 23 13.33 6.47 -44.57
N GLY A 24 14.15 7.35 -43.98
CA GLY A 24 14.64 8.56 -44.64
C GLY A 24 14.42 9.89 -43.91
N MET A 25 13.68 9.94 -42.79
CA MET A 25 13.68 11.15 -41.97
C MET A 25 14.92 11.14 -41.07
N GLN A 26 15.88 12.01 -41.37
CA GLN A 26 16.92 12.40 -40.42
C GLN A 26 16.22 12.95 -39.18
N CYS A 27 16.01 12.07 -38.19
CA CYS A 27 15.52 12.44 -36.89
C CYS A 27 16.61 13.31 -36.27
N SER A 28 16.43 14.64 -36.33
CA SER A 28 17.27 15.60 -35.65
C SER A 28 17.31 15.19 -34.19
N LYS A 29 18.45 14.64 -33.75
CA LYS A 29 18.69 14.16 -32.38
C LYS A 29 18.41 15.33 -31.44
N SER A 30 17.20 15.41 -30.91
CA SER A 30 16.90 16.32 -29.82
C SER A 30 17.76 15.86 -28.65
N ASN A 31 18.61 16.75 -28.16
CA ASN A 31 19.39 16.45 -26.97
C ASN A 31 18.42 16.16 -25.81
N PRO A 32 18.70 15.16 -24.96
CA PRO A 32 17.84 14.85 -23.82
C PRO A 32 17.65 16.11 -22.98
N LEU A 33 16.41 16.34 -22.54
CA LEU A 33 16.06 17.50 -21.72
C LEU A 33 16.67 17.38 -20.32
N GLU A 34 16.87 16.15 -19.85
CA GLU A 34 17.38 15.85 -18.51
C GLU A 34 18.16 14.54 -18.53
N ARG A 35 19.27 14.48 -17.78
CA ARG A 35 20.06 13.27 -17.56
C ARG A 35 20.37 13.13 -16.08
N LEU A 36 20.12 11.95 -15.54
CA LEU A 36 20.37 11.64 -14.13
C LEU A 36 21.13 10.32 -14.03
N GLN A 37 22.29 10.34 -13.38
CA GLN A 37 23.09 9.14 -13.12
C GLN A 37 22.82 8.63 -11.69
N ILE A 38 22.49 7.35 -11.56
CA ILE A 38 22.23 6.67 -10.29
C ILE A 38 23.06 5.39 -10.25
N GLY A 39 24.25 5.43 -9.64
CA GLY A 39 25.20 4.32 -9.72
C GLY A 39 25.56 4.01 -11.18
N ASP A 40 25.34 2.78 -11.63
CA ASP A 40 25.56 2.35 -13.02
C ASP A 40 24.41 2.69 -13.99
N TYR A 41 23.33 3.25 -13.47
CA TYR A 41 22.11 3.52 -14.23
C TYR A 41 22.09 4.96 -14.73
N LEU A 42 21.72 5.14 -16.00
CA LEU A 42 21.48 6.45 -16.59
C LEU A 42 19.99 6.57 -16.92
N VAL A 43 19.35 7.60 -16.38
CA VAL A 43 17.99 8.00 -16.72
C VAL A 43 18.06 9.20 -17.66
N GLU A 44 17.50 9.07 -18.85
CA GLU A 44 17.39 10.15 -19.83
C GLU A 44 15.92 10.53 -20.01
N ARG A 45 15.60 11.82 -19.93
CA ARG A 45 14.25 12.33 -20.21
C ARG A 45 14.19 12.92 -21.60
N ASP A 46 13.15 12.56 -22.34
CA ASP A 46 12.78 13.15 -23.62
C ASP A 46 11.34 13.71 -23.56
N GLY A 47 10.82 14.19 -24.70
CA GLY A 47 9.46 14.74 -24.79
C GLY A 47 8.34 13.70 -24.60
N THR A 48 8.66 12.41 -24.59
CA THR A 48 7.70 11.30 -24.52
C THR A 48 7.74 10.53 -23.20
N GLY A 49 8.83 10.66 -22.43
CA GLY A 49 8.97 10.05 -21.11
C GLY A 49 10.42 9.94 -20.67
N TYR A 50 10.74 8.81 -20.03
CA TYR A 50 12.03 8.49 -19.43
C TYR A 50 12.57 7.19 -20.01
N THR A 51 13.83 7.18 -20.40
CA THR A 51 14.57 6.00 -20.83
C THR A 51 15.57 5.61 -19.76
N LEU A 52 15.50 4.38 -19.26
CA LEU A 52 16.45 3.84 -18.30
C LEU A 52 17.50 3.00 -19.03
N LYS A 53 18.78 3.28 -18.77
CA LYS A 53 19.92 2.57 -19.37
C LYS A 53 20.89 2.05 -18.30
N LYS A 54 21.61 0.97 -18.62
CA LYS A 54 22.77 0.48 -17.86
C LYS A 54 23.87 0.05 -18.82
N GLY A 55 25.05 0.66 -18.72
CA GLY A 55 26.17 0.37 -19.62
C GLY A 55 25.83 0.62 -21.11
N GLY A 56 25.05 1.65 -21.41
CA GLY A 56 24.59 1.96 -22.76
C GLY A 56 23.39 1.14 -23.26
N LEU A 57 23.05 0.02 -22.60
CA LEU A 57 21.88 -0.79 -22.93
C LEU A 57 20.60 -0.20 -22.34
N THR A 58 19.57 -0.01 -23.17
CA THR A 58 18.23 0.40 -22.72
C THR A 58 17.52 -0.76 -22.01
N LEU A 59 17.16 -0.54 -20.75
CA LEU A 59 16.41 -1.51 -19.93
C LEU A 59 14.90 -1.34 -20.06
N GLY A 60 14.43 -0.11 -20.31
CA GLY A 60 13.01 0.18 -20.46
C GLY A 60 12.73 1.65 -20.68
N THR A 61 11.50 1.94 -21.11
CA THR A 61 10.96 3.30 -21.25
C THR A 61 9.71 3.45 -20.39
N TYR A 62 9.55 4.62 -19.77
CA TYR A 62 8.51 4.90 -18.78
C TYR A 62 7.90 6.26 -19.07
N LYS A 63 6.56 6.35 -19.07
CA LYS A 63 5.86 7.60 -19.35
C LYS A 63 5.98 8.60 -18.19
N GLU A 64 5.96 8.10 -16.96
CA GLU A 64 5.88 8.92 -15.75
C GLU A 64 6.94 8.48 -14.73
N ALA A 65 7.63 9.46 -14.15
CA ALA A 65 8.48 9.30 -12.96
C ALA A 65 7.84 10.03 -11.78
N ILE A 66 7.80 9.38 -10.63
CA ILE A 66 7.24 9.93 -9.39
C ILE A 66 8.33 10.64 -8.58
N LEU A 67 9.57 10.13 -8.65
CA LEU A 67 10.70 10.64 -7.89
C LEU A 67 11.97 10.52 -8.73
N LEU A 68 12.78 11.57 -8.74
CA LEU A 68 14.09 11.62 -9.38
C LEU A 68 15.07 12.29 -8.41
N LEU A 69 15.84 11.49 -7.71
CA LEU A 69 16.92 11.91 -6.80
C LEU A 69 18.24 11.31 -7.28
N SER A 70 19.37 11.88 -6.84
CA SER A 70 20.71 11.42 -7.19
C SER A 70 20.98 9.95 -6.82
N ASP A 71 20.27 9.41 -5.83
CA ASP A 71 20.43 8.05 -5.32
C ASP A 71 19.19 7.16 -5.51
N ARG A 72 18.09 7.70 -6.07
CA ARG A 72 16.82 6.98 -6.18
C ARG A 72 15.91 7.56 -7.25
N ALA A 73 15.43 6.71 -8.15
CA ALA A 73 14.34 7.04 -9.06
C ALA A 73 13.18 6.06 -8.92
N LEU A 74 11.96 6.57 -9.04
CA LEU A 74 10.73 5.77 -9.03
C LEU A 74 9.94 6.03 -10.31
N PHE A 75 9.73 4.98 -11.10
CA PHE A 75 8.92 5.04 -12.33
C PHE A 75 7.59 4.36 -12.11
N LYS A 76 6.52 4.93 -12.66
CA LYS A 76 5.18 4.36 -12.53
C LYS A 76 5.02 3.16 -13.48
N LEU A 77 4.51 2.07 -12.94
CA LEU A 77 4.10 0.87 -13.68
C LEU A 77 2.59 0.68 -13.55
N ASP A 78 2.07 -0.37 -14.18
CA ASP A 78 0.65 -0.69 -14.15
C ASP A 78 0.17 -1.11 -12.76
N LYS A 79 -1.13 -0.86 -12.50
CA LYS A 79 -1.85 -1.30 -11.31
C LYS A 79 -1.13 -0.96 -10.01
N GLY A 80 -0.68 0.29 -9.86
CA GLY A 80 -0.08 0.78 -8.61
C GLY A 80 1.26 0.11 -8.26
N MET A 81 1.96 -0.45 -9.25
CA MET A 81 3.36 -0.87 -9.08
C MET A 81 4.28 0.29 -9.48
N LEU A 82 5.48 0.31 -8.90
CA LEU A 82 6.56 1.24 -9.24
C LEU A 82 7.83 0.44 -9.53
N LEU A 83 8.64 0.91 -10.48
CA LEU A 83 10.02 0.46 -10.63
C LEU A 83 10.93 1.38 -9.82
N GLU A 84 11.58 0.84 -8.81
CA GLU A 84 12.66 1.51 -8.10
C GLU A 84 13.99 1.26 -8.81
N VAL A 85 14.73 2.34 -9.03
CA VAL A 85 16.13 2.31 -9.48
C VAL A 85 16.98 2.96 -8.41
N SER A 86 18.01 2.25 -7.96
CA SER A 86 18.97 2.71 -6.95
C SER A 86 20.37 2.20 -7.30
N PRO A 87 21.42 2.69 -6.63
CA PRO A 87 22.77 2.13 -6.79
C PRO A 87 22.84 0.62 -6.49
N LYS A 88 21.92 0.09 -5.67
CA LYS A 88 21.86 -1.34 -5.33
C LYS A 88 21.23 -2.20 -6.43
N GLY A 89 20.56 -1.60 -7.40
CA GLY A 89 19.89 -2.29 -8.49
C GLY A 89 18.48 -1.77 -8.76
N ILE A 90 17.74 -2.57 -9.54
CA ILE A 90 16.34 -2.32 -9.89
C ILE A 90 15.43 -3.32 -9.16
N ARG A 91 14.26 -2.87 -8.71
CA ARG A 91 13.22 -3.78 -8.21
C ARG A 91 11.82 -3.17 -8.34
N ASN A 92 10.82 -4.02 -8.40
CA ASN A 92 9.42 -3.59 -8.37
C ASN A 92 8.98 -3.39 -6.92
N ILE A 93 8.33 -2.27 -6.62
CA ILE A 93 7.75 -1.97 -5.32
C ILE A 93 6.28 -1.56 -5.47
N LEU A 94 5.51 -1.66 -4.40
CA LEU A 94 4.14 -1.15 -4.36
C LEU A 94 4.17 0.37 -4.28
N SER A 95 3.24 1.03 -4.96
CA SER A 95 2.90 2.42 -4.64
C SER A 95 2.28 2.50 -3.24
N PRO A 96 2.37 3.65 -2.56
CA PRO A 96 1.71 3.83 -1.26
C PRO A 96 0.22 3.49 -1.32
N THR A 97 -0.48 3.90 -2.38
CA THR A 97 -1.90 3.60 -2.61
C THR A 97 -2.19 2.10 -2.65
N LYS A 98 -1.40 1.32 -3.40
CA LYS A 98 -1.59 -0.14 -3.47
C LYS A 98 -1.23 -0.83 -2.16
N ALA A 99 -0.17 -0.39 -1.50
CA ALA A 99 0.17 -0.87 -0.16
C ALA A 99 -0.95 -0.57 0.85
N GLY A 100 -1.63 0.57 0.73
CA GLY A 100 -2.81 0.93 1.50
C GLY A 100 -4.01 0.00 1.26
N ILE A 101 -4.29 -0.35 0.00
CA ILE A 101 -5.32 -1.36 -0.34
C ILE A 101 -5.03 -2.68 0.36
N ILE A 102 -3.78 -3.15 0.30
CA ILE A 102 -3.36 -4.40 0.94
C ILE A 102 -3.46 -4.28 2.47
N GLY A 103 -3.12 -3.12 3.05
CA GLY A 103 -3.30 -2.84 4.48
C GLY A 103 -4.76 -2.93 4.93
N PHE A 104 -5.69 -2.33 4.18
CA PHE A 104 -7.13 -2.44 4.43
C PHE A 104 -7.67 -3.87 4.25
N ILE A 105 -7.18 -4.60 3.25
CA ILE A 105 -7.55 -6.02 3.05
C ILE A 105 -7.04 -6.89 4.19
N SER A 106 -5.85 -6.60 4.70
CA SER A 106 -5.21 -7.37 5.77
C SER A 106 -5.93 -7.19 7.11
N SER A 107 -6.48 -6.01 7.37
CA SER A 107 -7.38 -5.76 8.52
C SER A 107 -8.80 -6.29 8.25
N ASP A 108 -9.77 -5.39 8.07
CA ASP A 108 -11.21 -5.69 7.96
C ASP A 108 -11.67 -6.12 6.56
N GLY A 109 -10.77 -6.13 5.57
CA GLY A 109 -11.15 -6.48 4.21
C GLY A 109 -11.19 -7.97 3.92
N SER A 110 -11.54 -8.26 2.68
CA SER A 110 -11.72 -9.61 2.17
C SER A 110 -11.15 -9.75 0.77
N LEU A 111 -10.43 -10.85 0.58
CA LEU A 111 -10.02 -11.36 -0.71
C LEU A 111 -10.53 -12.80 -0.76
N GLN A 112 -11.43 -13.11 -1.70
CA GLN A 112 -12.07 -14.42 -1.75
C GLN A 112 -12.07 -14.99 -3.17
N TYR A 113 -11.82 -16.29 -3.25
CA TYR A 113 -12.04 -17.08 -4.44
C TYR A 113 -12.94 -18.28 -4.10
N SER A 114 -14.16 -18.28 -4.65
CA SER A 114 -15.06 -19.43 -4.56
C SER A 114 -14.85 -20.32 -5.77
N THR A 115 -14.28 -21.50 -5.58
CA THR A 115 -14.15 -22.55 -6.62
C THR A 115 -15.53 -23.01 -7.10
N ILE A 116 -16.47 -23.22 -6.16
CA ILE A 116 -17.84 -23.67 -6.43
C ILE A 116 -18.59 -22.66 -7.30
N LYS A 117 -18.62 -21.39 -6.87
CA LYS A 117 -19.35 -20.34 -7.61
C LYS A 117 -18.53 -19.75 -8.77
N ARG A 118 -17.25 -20.14 -8.89
CA ARG A 118 -16.24 -19.55 -9.79
C ARG A 118 -16.20 -18.02 -9.73
N ARG A 119 -16.33 -17.47 -8.51
CA ARG A 119 -16.41 -16.03 -8.25
C ARG A 119 -15.20 -15.56 -7.46
N TYR A 120 -14.61 -14.47 -7.94
CA TYR A 120 -13.57 -13.72 -7.27
C TYR A 120 -14.21 -12.49 -6.66
N ARG A 121 -13.85 -12.15 -5.42
CA ARG A 121 -14.38 -10.99 -4.72
C ARG A 121 -13.24 -10.28 -3.98
N VAL A 122 -13.15 -8.99 -4.19
CA VAL A 122 -12.36 -8.08 -3.37
C VAL A 122 -13.35 -7.15 -2.68
N GLY A 123 -13.17 -6.93 -1.38
CA GLY A 123 -14.00 -5.97 -0.68
C GLY A 123 -13.43 -5.53 0.66
N PHE A 124 -13.98 -4.44 1.15
CA PHE A 124 -13.65 -3.86 2.45
C PHE A 124 -14.94 -3.45 3.13
N GLY A 125 -15.10 -3.81 4.41
CA GLY A 125 -16.29 -3.48 5.18
C GLY A 125 -15.92 -2.63 6.39
N SER A 126 -16.74 -1.63 6.69
CA SER A 126 -16.52 -0.77 7.86
C SER A 126 -17.83 -0.13 8.31
N THR A 127 -17.84 0.34 9.55
CA THR A 127 -18.88 1.26 10.08
C THR A 127 -18.48 2.73 9.91
N SER A 128 -17.28 2.99 9.38
CA SER A 128 -16.72 4.33 9.21
C SER A 128 -16.76 4.71 7.74
N ASP A 129 -17.54 5.75 7.43
CA ASP A 129 -17.69 6.26 6.07
C ASP A 129 -16.35 6.78 5.52
N GLU A 130 -15.52 7.41 6.36
CA GLU A 130 -14.23 7.94 5.91
C GLU A 130 -13.25 6.84 5.47
N LEU A 131 -13.32 5.65 6.08
CA LEU A 131 -12.48 4.51 5.67
C LEU A 131 -13.00 3.87 4.39
N LEU A 132 -14.32 3.80 4.20
CA LEU A 132 -14.93 3.32 2.96
C LEU A 132 -14.56 4.26 1.80
N GLU A 133 -14.72 5.57 1.97
CA GLU A 133 -14.32 6.57 0.99
C GLU A 133 -12.84 6.44 0.63
N LYS A 134 -11.95 6.31 1.63
CA LYS A 134 -10.52 6.19 1.38
C LYS A 134 -10.15 4.91 0.65
N PHE A 135 -10.77 3.78 1.00
CA PHE A 135 -10.57 2.53 0.26
C PHE A 135 -11.06 2.65 -1.19
N ASN A 136 -12.21 3.28 -1.42
CA ASN A 136 -12.76 3.50 -2.76
C ASN A 136 -11.87 4.42 -3.61
N GLU A 137 -11.33 5.49 -3.02
CA GLU A 137 -10.34 6.39 -3.64
C GLU A 137 -9.13 5.59 -4.13
N PHE A 138 -8.53 4.78 -3.26
CA PHE A 138 -7.37 3.96 -3.61
C PHE A 138 -7.68 2.95 -4.72
N MET A 139 -8.85 2.31 -4.67
CA MET A 139 -9.27 1.33 -5.67
C MET A 139 -9.51 2.00 -7.04
N LYS A 140 -10.07 3.22 -7.05
CA LYS A 140 -10.23 4.03 -8.26
C LYS A 140 -8.88 4.44 -8.84
N GLU A 141 -7.92 4.84 -8.00
CA GLU A 141 -6.59 5.23 -8.46
C GLU A 141 -5.80 4.05 -9.04
N VAL A 142 -5.80 2.89 -8.37
CA VAL A 142 -4.99 1.72 -8.78
C VAL A 142 -5.62 0.95 -9.93
N TYR A 143 -6.95 0.80 -9.94
CA TYR A 143 -7.64 -0.06 -10.91
C TYR A 143 -8.59 0.70 -11.84
N GLY A 144 -8.76 2.01 -11.69
CA GLY A 144 -9.68 2.81 -12.52
C GLY A 144 -11.16 2.52 -12.26
N ILE A 145 -11.51 1.80 -11.18
CA ILE A 145 -12.86 1.30 -10.94
C ILE A 145 -13.41 1.81 -9.59
N PRO A 146 -14.53 2.54 -9.58
CA PRO A 146 -15.25 2.79 -8.34
C PRO A 146 -15.96 1.53 -7.85
N LEU A 147 -15.96 1.33 -6.54
CA LEU A 147 -16.66 0.24 -5.88
C LEU A 147 -18.09 0.66 -5.52
N ARG A 148 -19.00 -0.31 -5.51
CA ARG A 148 -20.39 -0.10 -5.08
C ARG A 148 -20.48 -0.36 -3.58
N ILE A 149 -21.21 0.51 -2.87
CA ILE A 149 -21.53 0.36 -1.46
C ILE A 149 -22.73 -0.58 -1.32
N TYR A 150 -22.61 -1.54 -0.41
CA TYR A 150 -23.65 -2.48 -0.04
C TYR A 150 -23.87 -2.43 1.47
N GLN A 151 -25.10 -2.17 1.91
CA GLN A 151 -25.46 -2.32 3.31
C GLN A 151 -25.67 -3.80 3.63
N ARG A 152 -25.03 -4.29 4.69
CA ARG A 152 -25.24 -5.66 5.16
C ARG A 152 -26.61 -5.79 5.83
N LYS A 153 -27.38 -6.81 5.44
CA LYS A 153 -28.71 -7.07 6.02
C LYS A 153 -28.66 -7.40 7.52
N ASP A 154 -27.58 -8.03 7.96
CA ASP A 154 -27.37 -8.47 9.35
C ASP A 154 -26.75 -7.38 10.25
N ARG A 155 -26.30 -6.26 9.69
CA ARG A 155 -25.60 -5.19 10.43
C ARG A 155 -25.99 -3.82 9.92
N ARG A 156 -26.98 -3.18 10.57
CA ARG A 156 -27.57 -1.89 10.13
C ARG A 156 -26.56 -0.78 9.88
N HIS A 157 -25.49 -0.72 10.66
CA HIS A 157 -24.46 0.34 10.58
C HIS A 157 -23.17 -0.11 9.92
N PHE A 158 -23.18 -1.24 9.19
CA PHE A 158 -22.00 -1.77 8.52
C PHE A 158 -22.22 -1.83 7.02
N PHE A 159 -21.32 -1.19 6.29
CA PHE A 159 -21.34 -1.15 4.84
C PHE A 159 -20.12 -1.87 4.27
N GLU A 160 -20.30 -2.49 3.11
CA GLU A 160 -19.26 -3.19 2.37
C GLU A 160 -19.09 -2.56 0.99
N LEU A 161 -17.85 -2.25 0.63
CA LEU A 161 -17.44 -1.97 -0.74
C LEU A 161 -16.99 -3.26 -1.40
N VAL A 162 -17.57 -3.61 -2.54
CA VAL A 162 -17.35 -4.93 -3.14
C VAL A 162 -17.22 -4.84 -4.66
N LYS A 163 -16.24 -5.57 -5.20
CA LYS A 163 -16.14 -5.84 -6.64
C LYS A 163 -15.86 -7.31 -6.90
N GLY A 164 -16.63 -7.88 -7.82
CA GLY A 164 -16.28 -9.14 -8.46
C GLY A 164 -15.32 -8.90 -9.62
N SER A 165 -14.06 -9.29 -9.48
CA SER A 165 -13.05 -9.19 -10.55
C SER A 165 -11.97 -10.23 -10.36
N LYS A 166 -11.83 -11.12 -11.35
CA LYS A 166 -10.77 -12.15 -11.35
C LYS A 166 -9.39 -11.51 -11.42
N GLU A 167 -9.21 -10.55 -12.32
CA GLU A 167 -7.93 -9.89 -12.56
C GLU A 167 -7.43 -9.14 -11.31
N MET A 168 -8.30 -8.40 -10.63
CA MET A 168 -7.93 -7.67 -9.41
C MET A 168 -7.61 -8.62 -8.26
N ALA A 169 -8.43 -9.66 -8.10
CA ALA A 169 -8.20 -10.63 -7.03
C ALA A 169 -6.89 -11.38 -7.23
N GLN A 170 -6.57 -11.79 -8.47
CA GLN A 170 -5.31 -12.45 -8.79
C GLN A 170 -4.10 -11.51 -8.64
N ASP A 171 -4.23 -10.23 -9.02
CA ASP A 171 -3.17 -9.25 -8.80
C ASP A 171 -2.88 -9.08 -7.31
N LEU A 172 -3.92 -8.90 -6.48
CA LEU A 172 -3.75 -8.73 -5.03
C LEU A 172 -3.23 -10.00 -4.32
N ASP A 173 -3.65 -11.19 -4.77
CA ASP A 173 -3.20 -12.48 -4.20
C ASP A 173 -1.69 -12.72 -4.37
N ASN A 174 -1.03 -12.02 -5.31
CA ASN A 174 0.44 -12.06 -5.45
C ASN A 174 1.17 -11.38 -4.28
N TYR A 175 0.50 -10.50 -3.53
CA TYR A 175 1.11 -9.67 -2.49
C TYR A 175 0.55 -9.94 -1.09
N THR A 176 -0.54 -10.70 -0.97
CA THR A 176 -1.10 -11.08 0.31
C THR A 176 -1.75 -12.45 0.24
N THR A 177 -1.68 -13.18 1.33
CA THR A 177 -2.27 -14.52 1.46
C THR A 177 -3.73 -14.51 1.92
N LYS A 178 -4.40 -13.34 2.01
CA LYS A 178 -5.75 -13.18 2.60
C LYS A 178 -6.79 -14.15 2.03
N ALA A 179 -6.68 -14.54 0.76
CA ALA A 179 -7.57 -15.54 0.14
C ALA A 179 -7.52 -16.92 0.80
N LYS A 180 -6.42 -17.24 1.49
CA LYS A 180 -6.16 -18.51 2.19
C LYS A 180 -6.55 -18.45 3.68
N GLY A 181 -7.09 -17.31 4.15
CA GLY A 181 -7.54 -17.12 5.53
C GLY A 181 -6.52 -16.45 6.45
N GLU A 182 -5.25 -16.42 6.07
CA GLU A 182 -4.17 -15.69 6.75
C GLU A 182 -3.72 -14.50 5.90
N TRP A 183 -2.97 -13.56 6.46
CA TRP A 183 -2.38 -12.46 5.70
C TRP A 183 -0.90 -12.29 6.05
N ASN A 184 -0.16 -11.64 5.18
CA ASN A 184 1.25 -11.35 5.38
C ASN A 184 1.57 -9.94 4.87
N VAL A 185 2.65 -9.38 5.38
CA VAL A 185 3.25 -8.14 4.91
C VAL A 185 4.07 -8.44 3.64
N PRO A 186 3.87 -7.70 2.54
CA PRO A 186 4.63 -7.88 1.30
C PRO A 186 6.03 -7.24 1.38
N PHE A 187 6.90 -7.67 2.30
CA PHE A 187 8.21 -7.03 2.58
C PHE A 187 9.05 -6.76 1.33
N GLU A 188 9.08 -7.69 0.39
CA GLU A 188 9.87 -7.60 -0.84
C GLU A 188 9.49 -6.37 -1.69
N TYR A 189 8.25 -5.91 -1.57
CA TYR A 189 7.67 -4.84 -2.37
C TYR A 189 7.42 -3.55 -1.59
N LEU A 190 7.84 -3.46 -0.32
CA LEU A 190 7.65 -2.26 0.49
C LEU A 190 8.97 -1.50 0.64
N ASP A 191 8.93 -0.21 0.35
CA ASP A 191 9.87 0.78 0.86
C ASP A 191 9.29 1.46 2.11
N LYS A 192 9.99 2.47 2.67
CA LYS A 192 9.54 3.17 3.87
C LYS A 192 8.18 3.86 3.67
N GLU A 193 7.94 4.46 2.51
CA GLU A 193 6.71 5.21 2.21
C GLU A 193 5.51 4.27 2.06
N SER A 194 5.66 3.17 1.33
CA SER A 194 4.62 2.15 1.17
C SER A 194 4.39 1.36 2.45
N ALA A 195 5.44 1.08 3.23
CA ALA A 195 5.29 0.49 4.56
C ALA A 195 4.48 1.40 5.50
N ARG A 196 4.72 2.72 5.46
CA ARG A 196 3.93 3.68 6.23
C ARG A 196 2.45 3.59 5.86
N MET A 197 2.13 3.59 4.57
CA MET A 197 0.74 3.55 4.11
C MET A 197 0.07 2.22 4.46
N PHE A 198 0.76 1.09 4.29
CA PHE A 198 0.28 -0.22 4.73
C PHE A 198 -0.09 -0.20 6.22
N LEU A 199 0.84 0.25 7.09
CA LEU A 199 0.62 0.33 8.53
C LEU A 199 -0.52 1.28 8.91
N LYS A 200 -0.62 2.43 8.23
CA LYS A 200 -1.67 3.43 8.47
C LYS A 200 -3.05 2.86 8.13
N CYS A 201 -3.21 2.19 7.00
CA CYS A 201 -4.46 1.55 6.60
C CYS A 201 -4.82 0.39 7.51
N PHE A 202 -3.85 -0.46 7.87
CA PHE A 202 -4.10 -1.54 8.83
C PHE A 202 -4.55 -0.98 10.19
N MET A 203 -3.81 -0.01 10.76
CA MET A 203 -4.15 0.67 12.03
C MET A 203 -5.54 1.33 12.00
N SER A 204 -5.99 1.76 10.82
CA SER A 204 -7.30 2.39 10.68
C SER A 204 -8.45 1.40 10.77
N GLY A 205 -8.27 0.16 10.31
CA GLY A 205 -9.26 -0.92 10.46
C GLY A 205 -9.16 -1.61 11.81
N ASP A 206 -8.05 -2.33 12.02
CA ASP A 206 -7.84 -3.24 13.16
C ASP A 206 -6.89 -2.69 14.25
N GLY A 207 -6.68 -1.37 14.25
CA GLY A 207 -5.84 -0.70 15.24
C GLY A 207 -6.63 0.10 16.26
N SER A 208 -5.92 0.54 17.30
CA SER A 208 -6.47 1.41 18.34
C SER A 208 -5.43 2.42 18.80
N ILE A 209 -5.80 3.70 18.73
CA ILE A 209 -5.05 4.83 19.30
C ILE A 209 -5.94 5.52 20.32
N GLY A 210 -5.53 5.54 21.58
CA GLY A 210 -6.37 6.07 22.65
C GLY A 210 -5.59 6.52 23.89
N LEU A 211 -6.23 7.40 24.66
CA LEU A 211 -5.80 7.81 26.00
C LEU A 211 -6.58 7.02 27.04
N TYR A 212 -5.89 6.19 27.83
CA TYR A 212 -6.51 5.28 28.79
C TYR A 212 -6.16 5.66 30.22
N LYS A 213 -7.15 5.67 31.11
CA LYS A 213 -6.90 5.76 32.55
C LYS A 213 -6.12 4.52 32.99
N SER A 214 -4.97 4.72 33.63
CA SER A 214 -4.20 3.64 34.24
C SER A 214 -4.42 3.69 35.74
N ARG A 215 -4.67 2.53 36.36
CA ARG A 215 -4.77 2.42 37.82
C ARG A 215 -3.49 3.00 38.44
N GLY A 216 -3.67 3.90 39.41
CA GLY A 216 -2.55 4.56 40.11
C GLY A 216 -1.86 5.70 39.36
N LYS A 217 -2.29 6.07 38.14
CA LYS A 217 -1.76 7.25 37.44
C LYS A 217 -2.79 8.38 37.39
N LYS A 218 -2.35 9.60 37.74
CA LYS A 218 -3.17 10.82 37.67
C LYS A 218 -3.52 11.17 36.21
N ASN A 219 -2.58 10.95 35.29
CA ASN A 219 -2.72 11.28 33.87
C ASN A 219 -3.03 10.05 33.03
N PRO A 220 -3.86 10.20 31.97
CA PRO A 220 -4.12 9.12 31.04
C PRO A 220 -2.85 8.72 30.28
N VAL A 221 -2.73 7.44 29.95
CA VAL A 221 -1.60 6.86 29.23
C VAL A 221 -2.00 6.66 27.77
N LEU A 222 -1.18 7.19 26.86
CA LEU A 222 -1.31 6.89 25.44
C LEU A 222 -1.04 5.41 25.17
N ARG A 223 -1.95 4.77 24.45
CA ARG A 223 -1.78 3.41 23.91
C ARG A 223 -1.95 3.45 22.40
N VAL A 224 -1.07 2.72 21.73
CA VAL A 224 -1.12 2.42 20.30
C VAL A 224 -0.99 0.91 20.19
N LYS A 225 -2.05 0.25 19.72
CA LYS A 225 -2.06 -1.20 19.56
C LYS A 225 -2.71 -1.65 18.25
N PHE A 226 -2.28 -2.81 17.77
CA PHE A 226 -2.88 -3.53 16.64
C PHE A 226 -3.50 -4.81 17.16
N ILE A 227 -4.65 -5.20 16.64
CA ILE A 227 -5.38 -6.40 17.09
C ILE A 227 -5.54 -7.33 15.89
N SER A 228 -5.23 -8.61 16.05
CA SER A 228 -5.50 -9.62 15.01
C SER A 228 -5.50 -11.03 15.57
N ILE A 229 -6.24 -11.94 14.94
CA ILE A 229 -6.11 -13.38 15.17
C ILE A 229 -4.84 -13.95 14.51
N ASN A 230 -4.27 -13.24 13.54
CA ASN A 230 -3.09 -13.67 12.81
C ASN A 230 -1.81 -13.19 13.53
N ARG A 231 -1.29 -14.04 14.42
CA ARG A 231 -0.06 -13.75 15.19
C ARG A 231 1.13 -13.44 14.29
N LYS A 232 1.34 -14.25 13.23
CA LYS A 232 2.45 -14.08 12.29
C LYS A 232 2.40 -12.72 11.61
N GLY A 233 1.21 -12.31 11.14
CA GLY A 233 1.01 -10.98 10.56
C GLY A 233 1.37 -9.85 11.53
N LEU A 234 1.06 -9.98 12.83
CA LEU A 234 1.47 -9.00 13.84
C LEU A 234 2.99 -8.98 14.09
N GLU A 235 3.65 -10.13 14.04
CA GLU A 235 5.13 -10.20 14.11
C GLU A 235 5.77 -9.48 12.92
N GLU A 236 5.19 -9.64 11.73
CA GLU A 236 5.63 -8.93 10.53
C GLU A 236 5.37 -7.42 10.61
N ILE A 237 4.24 -6.97 11.19
CA ILE A 237 4.02 -5.55 11.52
C ILE A 237 5.09 -5.04 12.51
N ALA A 238 5.42 -5.83 13.55
CA ALA A 238 6.47 -5.47 14.50
C ALA A 238 7.82 -5.28 13.82
N MET A 239 8.15 -6.12 12.83
CA MET A 239 9.35 -5.96 12.00
C MET A 239 9.32 -4.69 11.16
N LEU A 240 8.20 -4.32 10.53
CA LEU A 240 8.09 -3.04 9.81
C LEU A 240 8.32 -1.84 10.73
N LEU A 241 7.65 -1.83 11.89
CA LEU A 241 7.79 -0.78 12.90
C LEU A 241 9.25 -0.59 13.32
N ARG A 242 9.95 -1.69 13.60
CA ARG A 242 11.37 -1.67 13.99
C ARG A 242 12.27 -1.22 12.84
N ASN A 243 12.14 -1.85 11.67
CA ASN A 243 13.11 -1.69 10.58
C ASN A 243 12.99 -0.33 9.87
N TYR A 244 11.77 0.19 9.70
CA TYR A 244 11.56 1.45 8.95
C TYR A 244 11.38 2.69 9.84
N PHE A 245 10.93 2.51 11.07
CA PHE A 245 10.55 3.61 11.96
C PHE A 245 11.29 3.60 13.31
N SER A 246 12.08 2.54 13.58
CA SER A 246 12.74 2.31 14.86
C SER A 246 11.76 2.37 16.04
N ILE A 247 10.57 1.81 15.85
CA ILE A 247 9.51 1.71 16.85
C ILE A 247 9.50 0.29 17.41
N ASN A 248 9.79 0.16 18.70
CA ASN A 248 9.74 -1.12 19.40
C ASN A 248 8.31 -1.50 19.79
N SER A 249 8.02 -2.78 19.78
CA SER A 249 6.69 -3.31 20.11
C SER A 249 6.76 -4.70 20.74
N THR A 250 5.69 -5.12 21.41
CA THR A 250 5.54 -6.45 22.04
C THR A 250 4.17 -7.03 21.73
N ILE A 251 4.08 -8.34 21.57
CA ILE A 251 2.82 -9.05 21.32
C ILE A 251 2.34 -9.70 22.62
N HIS A 252 1.06 -9.51 22.91
CA HIS A 252 0.36 -10.15 24.01
C HIS A 252 -0.76 -11.04 23.48
N VAL A 253 -1.05 -12.13 24.18
CA VAL A 253 -2.22 -12.97 23.92
C VAL A 253 -3.43 -12.32 24.60
N MET A 254 -4.58 -12.29 23.91
CA MET A 254 -5.83 -11.81 24.50
C MET A 254 -6.56 -12.95 25.19
N ASP A 255 -7.02 -12.70 26.42
CA ASP A 255 -7.85 -13.65 27.14
C ASP A 255 -9.22 -13.80 26.45
N GLY A 256 -9.67 -15.04 26.29
CA GLY A 256 -11.04 -15.40 25.88
C GLY A 256 -11.25 -15.70 24.39
N TRP A 257 -10.72 -14.89 23.46
CA TRP A 257 -11.14 -14.95 22.04
C TRP A 257 -10.04 -15.49 21.10
N GLY A 258 -8.89 -15.89 21.63
CA GLY A 258 -7.77 -16.45 20.86
C GLY A 258 -7.06 -15.44 19.95
N GLY A 259 -7.26 -14.14 20.19
CA GLY A 259 -6.60 -13.06 19.46
C GLY A 259 -5.26 -12.64 20.05
N PHE A 260 -4.55 -11.78 19.34
CA PHE A 260 -3.27 -11.22 19.73
C PHE A 260 -3.31 -9.69 19.63
N GLU A 261 -2.59 -9.01 20.51
CA GLU A 261 -2.42 -7.55 20.48
C GLU A 261 -0.93 -7.20 20.39
N LEU A 262 -0.56 -6.43 19.38
CA LEU A 262 0.77 -5.81 19.26
C LEU A 262 0.73 -4.41 19.86
N TYR A 263 1.51 -4.17 20.91
CA TYR A 263 1.62 -2.88 21.59
C TYR A 263 2.92 -2.17 21.24
N VAL A 264 2.83 -0.88 20.90
CA VAL A 264 4.01 -0.01 20.80
C VAL A 264 4.56 0.30 22.20
N ILE A 265 5.84 0.03 22.41
CA ILE A 265 6.55 0.21 23.69
C ILE A 265 7.15 1.63 23.77
N GLY A 266 7.18 2.18 24.97
CA GLY A 266 7.77 3.50 25.25
C GLY A 266 6.87 4.65 24.83
N GLN A 267 7.05 5.81 25.46
CA GLN A 267 6.27 7.00 25.07
C GLN A 267 6.76 7.54 23.72
N ASP A 268 8.07 7.60 23.52
CA ASP A 268 8.68 8.13 22.28
C ASP A 268 8.28 7.31 21.05
N GLY A 269 8.24 5.98 21.17
CA GLY A 269 7.79 5.11 20.09
C GLY A 269 6.34 5.39 19.67
N LYS A 270 5.45 5.68 20.63
CA LYS A 270 4.05 6.03 20.36
C LYS A 270 3.91 7.41 19.75
N ILE A 271 4.66 8.40 20.24
CA ILE A 271 4.69 9.74 19.65
C ILE A 271 5.22 9.68 18.22
N ARG A 272 6.28 8.90 17.99
CA ARG A 272 6.82 8.66 16.65
C ARG A 272 5.81 7.98 15.75
N PHE A 273 5.11 6.95 16.23
CA PHE A 273 4.04 6.30 15.48
C PHE A 273 2.98 7.32 15.03
N ILE A 274 2.53 8.18 15.95
CA ILE A 274 1.51 9.18 15.67
C ILE A 274 2.00 10.19 14.61
N LYS A 275 3.24 10.68 14.73
CA LYS A 275 3.81 11.67 13.83
C LYS A 275 4.14 11.11 12.45
N GLU A 276 4.73 9.91 12.41
CA GLU A 276 5.23 9.33 11.15
C GLU A 276 4.22 8.44 10.45
N ILE A 277 3.29 7.78 11.14
CA ILE A 277 2.37 6.80 10.53
C ILE A 277 0.91 7.26 10.67
N GLY A 278 0.44 7.46 11.90
CA GLY A 278 -0.92 7.92 12.18
C GLY A 278 -2.03 6.93 11.79
N SER A 279 -3.20 7.47 11.46
CA SER A 279 -4.42 6.72 11.12
C SER A 279 -5.30 7.54 10.16
N PHE A 280 -6.28 6.94 9.50
CA PHE A 280 -7.36 7.62 8.79
C PHE A 280 -8.66 7.71 9.60
N LYS A 281 -8.84 6.84 10.60
CA LYS A 281 -10.02 6.84 11.47
C LYS A 281 -10.13 8.15 12.26
N LYS A 282 -11.27 8.84 12.19
CA LYS A 282 -11.49 10.18 12.78
C LYS A 282 -11.24 10.21 14.30
N GLU A 283 -11.69 9.19 15.03
CA GLU A 283 -11.48 9.07 16.48
C GLU A 283 -10.00 9.01 16.85
N HIS A 284 -9.20 8.30 16.04
CA HIS A 284 -7.75 8.24 16.23
C HIS A 284 -7.12 9.62 16.00
N MET A 285 -7.53 10.33 14.95
CA MET A 285 -7.02 11.67 14.64
C MET A 285 -7.32 12.68 15.75
N GLN A 286 -8.53 12.64 16.33
CA GLN A 286 -8.87 13.49 17.48
C GLN A 286 -7.98 13.21 18.70
N THR A 287 -7.61 11.94 18.92
CA THR A 287 -6.69 11.57 20.00
C THR A 287 -5.27 12.05 19.71
N ILE A 288 -4.81 11.88 18.47
CA ILE A 288 -3.52 12.36 17.99
C ILE A 288 -3.38 13.88 18.23
N ASP A 289 -4.37 14.66 17.82
CA ASP A 289 -4.35 16.13 17.98
C ASP A 289 -4.27 16.55 19.45
N LYS A 290 -4.98 15.86 20.34
CA LYS A 290 -4.92 16.13 21.78
C LYS A 290 -3.53 15.87 22.36
N VAL A 291 -2.89 14.79 21.93
CA VAL A 291 -1.54 14.42 22.38
C VAL A 291 -0.50 15.42 21.87
N LEU A 292 -0.55 15.80 20.59
CA LEU A 292 0.41 16.74 20.00
C LEU A 292 0.28 18.16 20.58
N LYS A 293 -0.95 18.65 20.81
CA LYS A 293 -1.17 19.94 21.47
C LYS A 293 -0.70 19.97 22.93
N GLY A 294 -0.73 18.82 23.60
CA GLY A 294 -0.20 18.68 24.96
C GLY A 294 1.32 18.80 24.99
N SER A 295 2.02 18.14 24.06
CA SER A 295 3.49 18.14 24.03
C SER A 295 4.11 19.50 23.75
N ASP A 296 3.44 20.37 22.99
CA ASP A 296 3.96 21.70 22.66
C ASP A 296 3.92 22.68 23.83
N LYS A 297 3.05 22.42 24.84
CA LYS A 297 2.98 23.23 26.05
C LYS A 297 4.11 22.90 27.02
N ASP A 298 4.44 21.62 27.16
CA ASP A 298 5.48 21.16 28.07
C ASP A 298 6.90 21.56 27.61
N GLN A 299 7.10 21.90 26.32
CA GLN A 299 8.38 22.38 25.81
C GLN A 299 8.62 23.89 26.03
N LYS A 300 7.58 24.66 26.39
CA LYS A 300 7.67 26.12 26.59
C LYS A 300 7.77 26.53 28.06
N SER A 301 7.66 25.57 28.97
CA SER A 301 7.82 25.73 30.42
C SER A 301 9.20 25.28 30.85
#